data_AF-A0A2G9LS64-F1
#
_entry.id   AF-A0A2G9LS64-F1
#
_cell.length_a   1.000
_cell.length_b   1.000
_cell.length_c   1.000
_cell.angle_alpha   90.00
_cell.angle_beta   90.00
_cell.angle_gamma   90.00
#
_symmetry.space_group_name_H-M   'P 1'
#
loop_
_entity.id
_entity.type
_entity.pdbx_description
1 polymer ?
#
loop_
_entity_poly.entity_id
_entity_poly.type
_entity_poly.pdbx_seq_one_letter_code
_entity_poly.pdbx_strand_id
1 'polypeptide(L)'
;MTLKGKPTRVIITGAARKELDGLNNAVDDERRRGITKSDRQTLLRSIEQKVALLKDNPEYGTHIPKDRIPKEYVKAYEVSNLWKVNLSGAWRMLYTVRGSDVEIIALILDIVDHGAYDKKFGYRRK
;
A
#
# COMPACT_ATOMS: atom_id res chain seq x y z
N MET A 1 16.01 13.74 11.08
CA MET A 1 14.76 13.59 11.86
C MET A 1 14.65 12.14 12.28
N THR A 2 14.61 11.83 13.57
CA THR A 2 14.59 10.44 14.05
C THR A 2 13.14 9.98 14.20
N LEU A 3 12.78 8.88 13.53
CA LEU A 3 11.43 8.30 13.53
C LEU A 3 11.18 7.30 14.69
N LYS A 4 12.22 6.95 15.44
CA LYS A 4 12.12 5.95 16.52
C LYS A 4 11.28 6.47 17.69
N GLY A 5 10.28 5.68 18.10
CA GLY A 5 9.48 5.89 19.33
C GLY A 5 8.21 6.73 19.16
N LYS A 6 7.89 7.21 17.96
CA LYS A 6 6.66 7.98 17.70
C LYS A 6 5.49 7.05 17.33
N PRO A 7 4.25 7.36 17.74
CA PRO A 7 3.10 6.61 17.30
C PRO A 7 2.93 6.74 15.79
N THR A 8 2.67 5.61 15.12
CA THR A 8 2.43 5.58 13.68
C THR A 8 0.96 5.36 13.39
N ARG A 9 0.39 6.29 12.62
CA ARG A 9 -0.94 6.15 12.05
C ARG A 9 -0.83 5.72 10.58
N VAL A 10 -1.51 4.63 10.24
CA VAL A 10 -1.64 4.18 8.85
C VAL A 10 -2.98 4.67 8.31
N ILE A 11 -2.95 5.39 7.20
CA ILE A 11 -4.14 5.93 6.53
C ILE A 11 -4.20 5.35 5.12
N ILE A 12 -5.34 4.77 4.75
CA ILE A 12 -5.58 4.23 3.40
C ILE A 12 -6.46 5.23 2.65
N THR A 13 -5.96 5.76 1.52
CA THR A 13 -6.63 6.83 0.78
C THR A 13 -6.68 6.54 -0.72
N GLY A 14 -7.36 7.42 -1.47
CA GLY A 14 -7.33 7.43 -2.93
C GLY A 14 -7.71 6.10 -3.56
N ALA A 15 -6.90 5.66 -4.52
CA ALA A 15 -7.10 4.41 -5.24
C ALA A 15 -6.98 3.19 -4.31
N ALA A 16 -6.05 3.20 -3.36
CA ALA A 16 -5.92 2.10 -2.39
C ALA A 16 -7.20 1.86 -1.57
N ARG A 17 -7.88 2.94 -1.17
CA ARG A 17 -9.12 2.80 -0.40
C ARG A 17 -10.20 2.10 -1.22
N LYS A 18 -10.39 2.55 -2.46
CA LYS A 18 -11.37 1.95 -3.39
C LYS A 18 -11.05 0.48 -3.67
N GLU A 19 -9.78 0.15 -3.88
CA GLU A 19 -9.36 -1.23 -4.13
C GLU A 19 -9.60 -2.13 -2.91
N LEU A 20 -9.26 -1.66 -1.71
CA LEU A 20 -9.47 -2.40 -0.48
C LEU A 20 -10.96 -2.61 -0.18
N ASP A 21 -11.80 -1.58 -0.38
CA ASP A 21 -13.25 -1.70 -0.18
C ASP A 21 -13.85 -2.73 -1.17
N GLY A 22 -13.40 -2.72 -2.43
CA GLY A 22 -13.78 -3.73 -3.42
C GLY A 22 -13.36 -5.15 -3.03
N LEU A 23 -12.12 -5.30 -2.55
CA LEU A 23 -11.60 -6.58 -2.07
C LEU A 23 -12.38 -7.11 -0.87
N ASN A 24 -12.70 -6.26 0.11
CA ASN A 24 -13.49 -6.63 1.28
C ASN A 24 -14.87 -7.15 0.87
N ASN A 25 -15.57 -6.43 0.00
CA ASN A 25 -16.88 -6.86 -0.50
C ASN A 25 -16.82 -8.23 -1.19
N ALA A 26 -15.78 -8.47 -2.01
CA ALA A 26 -15.60 -9.75 -2.69
C ALA A 26 -15.27 -10.89 -1.72
N VAL A 27 -14.43 -10.62 -0.71
CA VAL A 27 -14.11 -11.60 0.35
C VAL A 27 -15.33 -11.93 1.20
N ASP A 28 -16.18 -10.94 1.50
CA ASP A 28 -17.38 -11.15 2.27
C ASP A 28 -18.43 -11.98 1.51
N ASP A 29 -18.56 -11.78 0.19
CA ASP A 29 -19.37 -12.66 -0.66
C ASP A 29 -18.84 -14.10 -0.64
N GLU A 30 -17.52 -14.28 -0.82
CA GLU A 30 -16.88 -15.59 -0.77
C GLU A 30 -17.17 -16.32 0.56
N ARG A 31 -17.04 -15.61 1.68
CA ARG A 31 -17.33 -16.14 3.01
C ARG A 31 -18.79 -16.56 3.17
N ARG A 32 -19.75 -15.74 2.69
CA ARG A 32 -21.18 -16.09 2.70
C ARG A 32 -21.48 -17.33 1.88
N ARG A 33 -20.71 -17.58 0.82
CA ARG A 33 -20.79 -18.78 -0.03
C ARG A 33 -20.05 -19.99 0.52
N GLY A 34 -19.48 -19.90 1.73
CA GLY A 34 -18.72 -20.97 2.36
C GLY A 34 -17.31 -21.18 1.79
N ILE A 35 -16.80 -20.26 0.98
CA ILE A 35 -15.43 -20.31 0.46
C ILE A 35 -14.49 -19.86 1.58
N THR A 36 -13.69 -20.80 2.09
CA THR A 36 -12.78 -20.57 3.24
C THR A 36 -11.35 -20.21 2.82
N LYS A 37 -11.00 -20.39 1.54
CA LYS A 37 -9.68 -20.07 1.01
C LYS A 37 -9.79 -19.61 -0.45
N SER A 38 -9.23 -18.44 -0.73
CA SER A 38 -9.12 -17.87 -2.07
C SER A 38 -7.89 -16.97 -2.15
N ASP A 39 -7.50 -16.59 -3.38
CA ASP A 39 -6.44 -15.61 -3.59
C ASP A 39 -6.83 -14.23 -3.04
N ARG A 40 -8.11 -13.85 -3.13
CA ARG A 40 -8.63 -12.59 -2.57
C ARG A 40 -8.50 -12.55 -1.05
N GLN A 41 -8.88 -13.63 -0.36
CA GLN A 41 -8.70 -13.73 1.08
C GLN A 41 -7.23 -13.73 1.48
N THR A 42 -6.37 -14.34 0.66
CA THR A 42 -4.92 -14.32 0.87
C THR A 42 -4.31 -12.94 0.65
N LEU A 43 -4.82 -12.17 -0.32
CA LEU A 43 -4.45 -10.78 -0.54
C LEU A 43 -4.90 -9.89 0.61
N LEU A 44 -6.14 -10.03 1.07
CA LEU A 44 -6.66 -9.25 2.19
C LEU A 44 -5.82 -9.46 3.46
N ARG A 45 -5.55 -10.72 3.83
CA ARG A 45 -4.66 -11.03 4.97
C ARG A 45 -3.26 -10.46 4.78
N SER A 46 -2.73 -10.47 3.56
CA SER A 46 -1.42 -9.88 3.27
C SER A 46 -1.44 -8.37 3.50
N ILE A 47 -2.48 -7.66 3.04
CA ILE A 47 -2.66 -6.22 3.28
C ILE A 47 -2.74 -5.93 4.77
N GLU A 48 -3.59 -6.64 5.52
CA GLU A 48 -3.75 -6.47 6.97
C GLU A 48 -2.42 -6.66 7.71
N GLN A 49 -1.69 -7.73 7.37
CA GLN A 49 -0.37 -7.99 7.94
C GLN A 49 0.62 -6.86 7.63
N LYS A 50 0.66 -6.37 6.38
CA LYS A 50 1.58 -5.29 6.01
C LYS A 50 1.19 -3.96 6.65
N VAL A 51 -0.10 -3.67 6.81
CA VAL A 51 -0.59 -2.50 7.56
C VAL A 51 -0.14 -2.56 9.02
N ALA A 52 -0.21 -3.74 9.66
CA ALA A 52 0.30 -3.91 11.03
C ALA A 52 1.81 -3.65 11.09
N LEU A 53 2.58 -4.22 10.15
CA LEU A 53 4.03 -3.98 10.08
C LEU A 53 4.38 -2.50 9.88
N LEU A 54 3.59 -1.75 9.11
CA LEU A 54 3.81 -0.32 8.92
C LEU A 54 3.58 0.49 10.20
N LYS A 55 2.68 0.05 11.09
CA LYS A 55 2.48 0.71 12.39
C LYS A 55 3.73 0.59 13.27
N ASP A 56 4.37 -0.58 13.24
CA ASP A 56 5.57 -0.86 14.05
C ASP A 56 6.86 -0.32 13.39
N ASN A 57 6.92 -0.37 12.05
CA ASN A 57 8.04 0.08 11.25
C ASN A 57 7.56 0.88 10.02
N PRO A 58 7.45 2.21 10.13
CA PRO A 58 6.91 3.05 9.05
C PRO A 58 7.77 3.08 7.80
N GLU A 59 9.05 2.73 7.90
CA GLU A 59 10.00 2.68 6.77
C GLU A 59 10.11 1.26 6.19
N TYR A 60 9.15 0.38 6.49
CA TYR A 60 9.15 -0.99 5.98
C TYR A 60 8.88 -1.06 4.47
N GLY A 61 9.81 -1.67 3.73
CA GLY A 61 9.63 -1.95 2.31
C GLY A 61 10.82 -1.49 1.48
N THR A 62 10.59 -1.32 0.18
CA THR A 62 11.60 -0.84 -0.76
C THR A 62 11.35 0.63 -1.08
N HIS A 63 12.33 1.48 -0.83
CA HIS A 63 12.28 2.87 -1.24
C HIS A 63 12.34 2.98 -2.77
N ILE A 64 11.44 3.79 -3.33
CA ILE A 64 11.42 4.11 -4.76
C ILE A 64 12.23 5.40 -4.98
N PRO A 65 13.22 5.40 -5.90
CA PRO A 65 13.99 6.59 -6.24
C PRO A 65 13.08 7.77 -6.61
N LYS A 66 13.45 8.99 -6.17
CA LYS A 66 12.61 10.19 -6.31
C LYS A 66 12.26 10.53 -7.76
N ASP A 67 13.20 10.31 -8.67
CA ASP A 67 13.06 10.47 -10.12
C ASP A 67 12.07 9.48 -10.75
N ARG A 68 11.76 8.38 -10.05
CA ARG A 68 10.81 7.33 -10.49
C ARG A 68 9.43 7.46 -9.86
N ILE A 69 9.18 8.47 -9.02
CA ILE A 69 7.87 8.67 -8.40
C ILE A 69 6.88 9.13 -9.49
N PRO A 70 5.75 8.44 -9.69
CA PRO A 70 4.71 8.87 -10.63
C PRO A 70 4.25 10.30 -10.35
N LYS A 71 4.20 11.13 -11.41
CA LYS A 71 3.83 12.55 -11.31
C LYS A 71 2.43 12.78 -10.71
N GLU A 72 1.52 11.84 -10.92
CA GLU A 72 0.16 11.88 -10.35
C GLU A 72 0.19 11.88 -8.82
N TYR A 73 1.10 11.13 -8.20
CA TYR A 73 1.22 11.10 -6.75
C TYR A 73 1.78 12.42 -6.23
N VAL A 74 2.80 12.97 -6.88
CA VAL A 74 3.36 14.29 -6.53
C VAL A 74 2.29 15.38 -6.60
N LYS A 75 1.46 15.38 -7.66
CA LYS A 75 0.40 16.37 -7.83
C LYS A 75 -0.76 16.22 -6.84
N ALA A 76 -1.19 15.00 -6.56
CA ALA A 76 -2.35 14.75 -5.71
C ALA A 76 -2.04 14.76 -4.21
N TYR A 77 -0.80 14.40 -3.83
CA TYR A 77 -0.42 14.18 -2.43
C TYR A 77 0.92 14.81 -2.06
N GLU A 78 1.51 15.69 -2.88
CA GLU A 78 2.76 16.41 -2.57
C GLU A 78 3.88 15.47 -2.08
N VAL A 79 3.99 14.31 -2.73
CA VAL A 79 4.83 13.20 -2.28
C VAL A 79 6.30 13.51 -2.54
N SER A 80 7.13 13.42 -1.50
CA SER A 80 8.59 13.61 -1.58
C SER A 80 9.40 12.30 -1.42
N ASN A 81 8.73 11.23 -1.00
CA ASN A 81 9.26 9.88 -0.80
C ASN A 81 8.15 8.85 -1.11
N LEU A 82 8.53 7.74 -1.73
CA LEU A 82 7.59 6.67 -2.05
C LEU A 82 8.20 5.32 -1.69
N TRP A 83 7.39 4.47 -1.09
CA TRP A 83 7.75 3.14 -0.66
C TRP A 83 6.87 2.11 -1.35
N LYS A 84 7.43 0.93 -1.59
CA LYS A 84 6.75 -0.23 -2.16
C LYS A 84 6.86 -1.41 -1.22
N VAL A 85 5.73 -2.05 -0.95
CA VAL A 85 5.66 -3.34 -0.26
C VAL A 85 5.09 -4.38 -1.20
N ASN A 86 5.71 -5.56 -1.25
CA ASN A 86 5.16 -6.70 -1.98
C ASN A 86 4.06 -7.37 -1.13
N LEU A 87 2.95 -7.67 -1.77
CA LEU A 87 1.82 -8.40 -1.24
C LEU A 87 1.74 -9.79 -1.91
N SER A 88 0.85 -10.65 -1.42
CA SER A 88 0.58 -11.94 -2.04
C SER A 88 0.03 -11.78 -3.48
N GLY A 89 0.20 -12.82 -4.30
CA GLY A 89 -0.29 -12.81 -5.69
C GLY A 89 0.37 -11.77 -6.60
N ALA A 90 1.61 -11.38 -6.31
CA ALA A 90 2.33 -10.32 -7.03
C ALA A 90 1.64 -8.95 -7.01
N TRP A 91 0.82 -8.68 -6.00
CA TRP A 91 0.31 -7.34 -5.71
C TRP A 91 1.35 -6.48 -5.02
N ARG A 92 1.19 -5.16 -5.10
CA ARG A 92 2.08 -4.17 -4.49
C ARG A 92 1.25 -3.10 -3.80
N MET A 93 1.65 -2.75 -2.59
CA MET A 93 1.16 -1.59 -1.87
C MET A 93 2.17 -0.45 -2.03
N LEU A 94 1.68 0.73 -2.40
CA LEU A 94 2.46 1.94 -2.55
C LEU A 94 2.03 2.95 -1.50
N TYR A 95 2.99 3.49 -0.76
CA TYR A 95 2.70 4.41 0.32
C TYR A 95 3.80 5.46 0.48
N THR A 96 3.47 6.56 1.13
CA THR A 96 4.40 7.62 1.50
C THR A 96 4.42 7.77 3.02
N VAL A 97 5.56 8.19 3.56
CA VAL A 97 5.73 8.44 4.99
C VAL A 97 5.89 9.93 5.22
N ARG A 98 5.02 10.49 6.04
CA ARG A 98 5.12 11.87 6.53
C ARG A 98 5.39 11.83 8.02
N GLY A 99 6.50 12.42 8.46
CA GLY A 99 6.81 12.56 9.88
C GLY A 99 6.55 13.99 10.34
N SER A 100 6.02 14.15 11.55
CA SER A 100 6.08 15.40 12.31
C SER A 100 6.82 15.16 13.64
N ASP A 101 6.90 16.17 14.50
CA ASP A 101 7.42 16.01 15.85
C ASP A 101 6.51 15.16 16.75
N VAL A 102 5.22 15.02 16.39
CA VAL A 102 4.18 14.39 17.21
C VAL A 102 3.83 12.97 16.73
N GLU A 103 3.68 12.75 15.43
CA GLU A 103 3.26 11.46 14.87
C GLU A 103 3.93 11.16 13.54
N ILE A 104 3.91 9.88 13.16
CA ILE A 104 4.29 9.41 11.83
C ILE A 104 3.01 8.96 11.12
N ILE A 105 2.82 9.43 9.89
CA ILE A 105 1.71 9.05 9.04
C ILE A 105 2.26 8.24 7.87
N ALA A 106 1.89 6.96 7.81
CA ALA A 106 2.07 6.13 6.62
C ALA A 106 0.78 6.21 5.78
N LEU A 107 0.83 6.94 4.67
CA LEU A 107 -0.30 7.17 3.78
C LEU A 107 -0.23 6.21 2.61
N ILE A 108 -1.08 5.18 2.62
CA ILE A 108 -1.21 4.19 1.55
C ILE A 108 -2.01 4.80 0.40
N LEU A 109 -1.36 4.94 -0.76
CA LEU A 109 -1.86 5.63 -1.94
C LEU A 109 -2.49 4.66 -2.95
N ASP A 110 -1.87 3.50 -3.12
CA ASP A 110 -2.28 2.52 -4.12
C ASP A 110 -2.06 1.08 -3.66
N ILE A 111 -2.94 0.19 -4.12
CA ILE A 111 -2.82 -1.27 -4.00
C ILE A 111 -3.09 -1.81 -5.39
N VAL A 112 -2.07 -2.35 -6.05
CA VAL A 112 -2.13 -2.68 -7.48
C VAL A 112 -1.50 -4.01 -7.80
N ASP A 113 -2.03 -4.70 -8.80
CA ASP A 113 -1.41 -5.89 -9.34
C ASP A 113 -0.11 -5.57 -10.10
N HIS A 114 0.57 -6.60 -10.60
CA HIS A 114 1.80 -6.44 -11.37
C HIS A 114 1.63 -5.66 -12.67
N GLY A 115 0.53 -5.87 -13.39
CA GLY A 115 0.31 -5.22 -14.69
C GLY A 115 0.05 -3.73 -14.55
N ALA A 116 -0.81 -3.36 -13.60
CA ALA A 116 -1.09 -1.96 -13.26
C ALA A 116 0.15 -1.27 -12.70
N TYR A 117 0.94 -1.96 -11.87
CA TYR A 117 2.22 -1.45 -11.38
C TYR A 117 3.18 -1.16 -12.53
N ASP A 118 3.41 -2.11 -13.44
CA ASP A 118 4.34 -1.91 -14.56
C ASP A 118 3.90 -0.75 -15.45
N LYS A 119 2.62 -0.66 -15.77
CA LYS A 119 2.05 0.46 -16.54
C LYS A 119 2.30 1.79 -15.86
N LYS A 120 2.09 1.86 -14.54
CA LYS A 120 2.24 3.09 -13.75
C LYS A 120 3.69 3.57 -13.69
N PHE A 121 4.65 2.65 -13.64
CA PHE A 121 6.08 2.96 -13.61
C PHE A 121 6.74 2.95 -14.98
N GLY A 122 5.98 2.73 -16.06
CA GLY A 122 6.52 2.69 -17.43
C GLY A 122 7.46 1.51 -17.69
N TYR A 123 7.35 0.45 -16.90
CA TYR A 123 8.16 -0.76 -17.11
C TYR A 123 7.64 -1.53 -18.32
N ARG A 124 8.55 -1.92 -19.21
CA ARG A 124 8.23 -2.82 -20.32
C ARG A 124 8.14 -4.25 -19.78
N ARG A 125 7.07 -4.97 -20.11
CA ARG A 125 7.05 -6.43 -19.94
C ARG A 125 8.21 -6.99 -20.76
N LYS A 126 9.12 -7.69 -20.10
CA LYS A 126 10.14 -8.50 -20.78
C LYS A 126 9.50 -9.79 -21.29
#